data_AF-A0A158DSU0-F1
#
_entry.id   AF-A0A158DSU0-F1
#
_cell.length_a   1.000
_cell.length_b   1.000
_cell.length_c   1.000
_cell.angle_alpha   90.00
_cell.angle_beta   90.00
_cell.angle_gamma   90.00
#
_symmetry.space_group_name_H-M   'P 1'
#
loop_
_entity.id
_entity.type
_entity.pdbx_description
1 polymer ?
#
loop_
_entity_poly.entity_id
_entity_poly.type
_entity_poly.pdbx_seq_one_letter_code
_entity_poly.pdbx_strand_id
1 'polypeptide(L)'
;MTSTDKRPKLHELRAALPELPFDDDGPVFRAPWEAQAFAMTLALYERGVFTWKEWAHALSVAIEDAQAAGDPDRGDTYYAHWLSALERIATEKGCVSEALLARRRVEWDEAAHATPHGQPIVLERTHGLPAATLDVYRAAIYRIDAQPCIEMKIGVENRDVLALLETHGVESAVFVTTFNPFGRVLTPEENAARQRVLIARVAEMGLRALPGEGIDPLDVWSAEASLFVLGATEELADALMSEFEQNAVVFVERGGVPELRVNVASRSLSE
;
A
#
# COMPACT_ATOMS: atom_id res chain seq x y z
N MET A 1 34.15 -5.31 -16.17
CA MET A 1 34.04 -6.48 -15.27
C MET A 1 34.95 -6.27 -14.06
N THR A 2 34.52 -5.45 -13.10
CA THR A 2 35.19 -5.35 -11.81
C THR A 2 34.54 -6.35 -10.86
N SER A 3 35.26 -7.44 -10.61
CA SER A 3 34.98 -8.39 -9.54
C SER A 3 35.07 -7.64 -8.22
N THR A 4 33.93 -7.21 -7.67
CA THR A 4 33.87 -6.64 -6.32
C THR A 4 34.19 -7.77 -5.35
N ASP A 5 35.37 -7.72 -4.75
CA ASP A 5 35.86 -8.74 -3.82
C ASP A 5 34.87 -8.88 -2.65
N LYS A 6 34.19 -10.04 -2.57
CA LYS A 6 33.21 -10.36 -1.53
C LYS A 6 33.86 -10.71 -0.18
N ARG A 7 35.18 -10.95 -0.16
CA ARG A 7 35.94 -11.45 1.00
C ARG A 7 36.05 -10.48 2.19
N PRO A 8 36.21 -9.15 2.02
CA PRO A 8 36.27 -8.21 3.16
C PRO A 8 34.95 -8.16 3.94
N LYS A 9 33.82 -8.24 3.22
CA LYS A 9 32.46 -8.16 3.76
C LYS A 9 32.11 -9.34 4.65
N LEU A 10 32.52 -10.55 4.26
CA LEU A 10 32.27 -11.77 5.03
C LEU A 10 33.06 -11.79 6.34
N HIS A 11 34.26 -11.19 6.35
CA HIS A 11 35.09 -11.09 7.54
C HIS A 11 34.52 -10.08 8.55
N GLU A 12 34.07 -8.91 8.10
CA GLU A 12 33.38 -7.93 8.97
C GLU A 12 32.10 -8.51 9.55
N LEU A 13 31.32 -9.22 8.74
CA LEU A 13 30.11 -9.92 9.16
C LEU A 13 30.42 -10.99 10.22
N ARG A 14 31.45 -11.81 10.01
CA ARG A 14 31.88 -12.83 10.97
C ARG A 14 32.38 -12.23 12.28
N ALA A 15 33.03 -11.07 12.22
CA ALA A 15 33.46 -10.34 13.41
C ALA A 15 32.27 -9.74 14.18
N ALA A 16 31.24 -9.28 13.47
CA ALA A 16 30.04 -8.69 14.06
C ALA A 16 29.05 -9.75 14.58
N LEU A 17 29.05 -10.96 14.00
CA LEU A 17 28.07 -12.02 14.25
C LEU A 17 28.77 -13.38 14.42
N PRO A 18 29.45 -13.60 15.56
CA PRO A 18 30.26 -14.79 15.79
C PRO A 18 29.45 -16.09 15.89
N GLU A 19 28.14 -15.99 16.14
CA GLU A 19 27.23 -17.13 16.31
C GLU A 19 26.53 -17.57 15.01
N LEU A 20 26.75 -16.87 13.90
CA LEU A 20 26.17 -17.26 12.60
C LEU A 20 26.76 -18.63 12.16
N PRO A 21 25.94 -19.62 11.80
CA PRO A 21 26.44 -20.90 11.29
C PRO A 21 27.17 -20.70 9.96
N PHE A 22 28.46 -21.04 9.92
CA PHE A 22 29.32 -20.98 8.73
C PHE A 22 29.89 -22.34 8.38
N ASP A 23 29.96 -22.65 7.09
CA ASP A 23 30.84 -23.68 6.53
C ASP A 23 32.03 -23.03 5.80
N ASP A 24 32.82 -23.83 5.07
CA ASP A 24 33.99 -23.37 4.33
C ASP A 24 33.63 -22.39 3.17
N ASP A 25 32.36 -22.36 2.74
CA ASP A 25 31.87 -21.59 1.59
C ASP A 25 30.97 -20.40 1.99
N GLY A 26 30.47 -20.34 3.24
CA GLY A 26 29.70 -19.19 3.74
C GLY A 26 28.65 -19.53 4.80
N PRO A 27 27.64 -18.65 5.00
CA PRO A 27 26.54 -18.92 5.92
C PRO A 27 25.74 -20.14 5.47
N VAL A 28 25.42 -21.03 6.41
CA VAL A 28 24.63 -22.23 6.15
C VAL A 28 23.15 -21.90 6.32
N PHE A 29 22.33 -22.37 5.37
CA PHE A 29 20.87 -22.19 5.37
C PHE A 29 20.17 -23.56 5.25
N ARG A 30 19.21 -23.82 6.14
CA ARG A 30 18.38 -25.03 6.19
C ARG A 30 17.11 -24.89 5.36
N ALA A 31 16.69 -23.67 5.09
CA ALA A 31 15.51 -23.38 4.27
C ALA A 31 15.74 -22.13 3.40
N PRO A 32 15.04 -22.02 2.25
CA PRO A 32 15.19 -20.86 1.34
C PRO A 32 14.91 -19.51 2.00
N TRP A 33 13.98 -19.45 2.97
CA TRP A 33 13.62 -18.21 3.66
C TRP A 33 14.77 -17.68 4.56
N GLU A 34 15.62 -18.56 5.10
CA GLU A 34 16.78 -18.15 5.91
C GLU A 34 17.78 -17.37 5.07
N ALA A 35 18.05 -17.87 3.85
CA ALA A 35 18.91 -17.18 2.88
C ALA A 35 18.32 -15.83 2.45
N GLN A 36 17.00 -15.74 2.31
CA GLN A 36 16.32 -14.49 1.98
C GLN A 36 16.40 -13.47 3.12
N ALA A 37 16.13 -13.87 4.37
CA ALA A 37 16.25 -13.01 5.54
C ALA A 37 17.68 -12.46 5.69
N PHE A 38 18.67 -13.32 5.51
CA PHE A 38 20.08 -12.94 5.48
C PHE A 38 20.38 -11.91 4.37
N ALA A 39 19.93 -12.19 3.14
CA ALA A 39 20.16 -11.31 2.00
C ALA A 39 19.50 -9.94 2.18
N MET A 40 18.28 -9.89 2.73
CA MET A 40 17.58 -8.64 3.04
C MET A 40 18.33 -7.82 4.10
N THR A 41 18.85 -8.48 5.13
CA THR A 41 19.65 -7.83 6.18
C THR A 41 20.91 -7.19 5.59
N LEU A 42 21.64 -7.94 4.76
CA LEU A 42 22.82 -7.43 4.08
C LEU A 42 22.47 -6.25 3.16
N ALA A 43 21.38 -6.36 2.40
CA ALA A 43 20.94 -5.29 1.49
C ALA A 43 20.56 -4.00 2.22
N LEU A 44 19.89 -4.09 3.38
CA LEU A 44 19.55 -2.91 4.20
C LEU A 44 20.79 -2.27 4.83
N TYR A 45 21.72 -3.09 5.31
CA TYR A 45 23.02 -2.61 5.80
C TYR A 45 23.80 -1.89 4.69
N GLU A 46 23.92 -2.49 3.50
CA GLU A 46 24.64 -1.89 2.36
C GLU A 46 24.02 -0.57 1.90
N ARG A 47 22.72 -0.36 2.15
CA ARG A 47 22.00 0.88 1.88
C ARG A 47 22.10 1.90 3.03
N GLY A 48 22.81 1.57 4.10
CA GLY A 48 23.03 2.45 5.25
C GLY A 48 21.79 2.64 6.14
N VAL A 49 20.81 1.74 6.06
CA VAL A 49 19.58 1.82 6.88
C VAL A 49 19.90 1.63 8.37
N PHE A 50 20.87 0.76 8.67
CA PHE A 50 21.42 0.54 9.99
C PHE A 50 22.90 0.15 9.91
N THR A 51 23.58 0.23 11.05
CA THR A 51 24.96 -0.23 11.23
C THR A 51 24.99 -1.65 11.79
N TRP A 52 26.12 -2.36 11.64
CA TRP A 52 26.30 -3.68 12.26
C TRP A 52 26.17 -3.66 13.79
N LYS A 53 26.49 -2.54 14.44
CA LYS A 53 26.32 -2.38 15.89
C LYS A 53 24.85 -2.35 16.29
N GLU A 54 24.03 -1.63 15.54
CA GLU A 54 22.58 -1.60 15.75
C GLU A 54 21.94 -2.95 15.44
N TRP A 55 22.39 -3.61 14.38
CA TRP A 55 21.97 -4.96 14.04
C TRP A 55 22.27 -5.97 15.15
N ALA A 56 23.52 -6.00 15.65
CA ALA A 56 23.92 -6.90 16.73
C ALA A 56 23.07 -6.66 17.98
N HIS A 57 22.77 -5.41 18.31
CA HIS A 57 21.88 -5.08 19.42
C HIS A 57 20.45 -5.61 19.20
N ALA A 58 19.84 -5.34 18.05
CA ALA A 58 18.49 -5.81 17.72
C ALA A 58 18.39 -7.35 17.77
N LEU A 59 19.44 -8.04 17.29
CA LEU A 59 19.52 -9.50 17.33
C LEU A 59 19.64 -10.03 18.76
N SER A 60 20.50 -9.44 19.61
CA SER A 60 20.60 -9.83 21.01
C SER A 60 19.27 -9.69 21.74
N VAL A 61 18.55 -8.57 21.55
CA VAL A 61 17.23 -8.38 22.18
C VAL A 61 16.22 -9.42 21.68
N ALA A 62 16.22 -9.75 20.38
CA ALA A 62 15.32 -10.77 19.83
C ALA A 62 15.60 -12.17 20.39
N ILE A 63 16.86 -12.51 20.63
CA ILE A 63 17.27 -13.77 21.26
C ILE A 63 16.84 -13.79 22.74
N GLU A 64 17.10 -12.72 23.49
CA GLU A 64 16.70 -12.59 24.89
C GLU A 64 15.18 -12.72 25.07
N ASP A 65 14.39 -12.04 24.21
CA ASP A 65 12.93 -12.12 24.20
C ASP A 65 12.44 -13.56 23.96
N ALA A 66 13.06 -14.29 23.02
CA ALA A 66 12.67 -15.65 22.69
C ALA A 66 13.08 -16.66 23.77
N GLN A 67 14.26 -16.52 24.35
CA GLN A 67 14.71 -17.32 25.50
C GLN A 67 13.78 -17.11 26.71
N ALA A 68 13.36 -15.87 26.97
CA ALA A 68 12.38 -15.55 28.01
C ALA A 68 11.00 -16.18 27.72
N ALA A 69 10.63 -16.35 26.45
CA ALA A 69 9.42 -17.03 26.01
C ALA A 69 9.52 -18.58 26.04
N GLY A 70 10.66 -19.13 26.45
CA GLY A 70 10.85 -20.57 26.65
C GLY A 70 11.48 -21.32 25.47
N ASP A 71 12.20 -20.62 24.58
CA ASP A 71 12.97 -21.27 23.52
C ASP A 71 14.10 -22.15 24.13
N PRO A 72 14.12 -23.47 23.84
CA PRO A 72 15.17 -24.37 24.32
C PRO A 72 16.55 -24.18 23.66
N ASP A 73 16.71 -23.23 22.74
CA ASP A 73 17.97 -22.84 22.08
C ASP A 73 18.75 -24.05 21.52
N ARG A 74 18.10 -24.76 20.58
CA ARG A 74 18.67 -25.96 19.94
C ARG A 74 19.44 -25.64 18.64
N GLY A 75 19.67 -24.36 18.35
CA GLY A 75 20.31 -23.88 17.12
C GLY A 75 19.45 -23.96 15.86
N ASP A 76 18.22 -24.48 15.96
CA ASP A 76 17.23 -24.52 14.88
C ASP A 76 16.33 -23.28 14.83
N THR A 77 16.36 -22.44 15.86
CA THR A 77 15.58 -21.20 15.99
C THR A 77 16.38 -19.93 15.70
N TYR A 78 17.68 -20.03 15.45
CA TYR A 78 18.57 -18.88 15.22
C TYR A 78 18.05 -17.92 14.12
N TYR A 79 17.68 -18.44 12.95
CA TYR A 79 17.15 -17.59 11.87
C TYR A 79 15.73 -17.06 12.16
N ALA A 80 14.99 -17.64 13.10
CA ALA A 80 13.73 -17.08 13.57
C ALA A 80 13.97 -15.84 14.45
N HIS A 81 15.00 -15.86 15.30
CA HIS A 81 15.45 -14.65 16.02
C HIS A 81 16.00 -13.61 15.05
N TRP A 82 16.75 -14.04 14.03
CA TRP A 82 17.22 -13.18 12.96
C TRP A 82 16.07 -12.44 12.25
N LEU A 83 15.01 -13.17 11.88
CA LEU A 83 13.84 -12.58 11.25
C LEU A 83 13.13 -11.58 12.20
N SER A 84 13.00 -11.93 13.48
CA SER A 84 12.39 -11.06 14.49
C SER A 84 13.20 -9.76 14.67
N ALA A 85 14.53 -9.86 14.70
CA ALA A 85 15.43 -8.71 14.75
C ALA A 85 15.32 -7.83 13.50
N LEU A 86 15.20 -8.46 12.31
CA LEU A 86 15.01 -7.78 11.04
C LEU A 86 13.69 -7.02 10.97
N GLU A 87 12.59 -7.63 11.39
CA GLU A 87 11.29 -6.98 11.50
C GLU A 87 11.37 -5.78 12.45
N ARG A 88 11.94 -5.96 13.66
CA ARG A 88 12.09 -4.91 14.66
C ARG A 88 12.92 -3.73 14.16
N ILE A 89 14.13 -3.96 13.67
CA ILE A 89 15.01 -2.85 13.23
C ILE A 89 14.45 -2.16 11.99
N ALA A 90 13.77 -2.88 11.09
CA ALA A 90 13.12 -2.26 9.94
C ALA A 90 11.95 -1.36 10.36
N THR A 91 11.22 -1.73 11.41
CA THR A 91 10.19 -0.87 12.01
C THR A 91 10.77 0.35 12.71
N GLU A 92 11.79 0.19 13.55
CA GLU A 92 12.46 1.30 14.24
C GLU A 92 13.06 2.33 13.27
N LYS A 93 13.54 1.87 12.12
CA LYS A 93 14.07 2.72 11.04
C LYS A 93 12.98 3.27 10.10
N GLY A 94 11.70 3.00 10.36
CA GLY A 94 10.57 3.52 9.58
C GLY A 94 10.46 2.93 8.17
N CYS A 95 11.14 1.81 7.88
CA CYS A 95 11.06 1.15 6.58
C CYS A 95 9.74 0.39 6.40
N VAL A 96 9.16 -0.08 7.50
CA VAL A 96 7.86 -0.76 7.58
C VAL A 96 7.17 -0.38 8.89
N SER A 97 5.86 -0.52 9.00
CA SER A 97 5.13 -0.37 10.26
C SER A 97 4.73 -1.74 10.84
N GLU A 98 4.55 -1.83 12.17
CA GLU A 98 4.04 -3.06 12.81
C GLU A 98 2.71 -3.50 12.21
N ALA A 99 1.82 -2.54 11.93
CA ALA A 99 0.54 -2.79 11.28
C ALA A 99 0.70 -3.38 9.87
N LEU A 100 1.67 -2.90 9.09
CA LEU A 100 1.96 -3.43 7.77
C LEU A 100 2.46 -4.88 7.84
N LEU A 101 3.37 -5.19 8.77
CA LEU A 101 3.89 -6.55 8.98
C LEU A 101 2.79 -7.51 9.43
N ALA A 102 1.97 -7.11 10.41
CA ALA A 102 0.86 -7.90 10.91
C ALA A 102 -0.17 -8.20 9.81
N ARG A 103 -0.55 -7.17 9.03
CA ARG A 103 -1.43 -7.34 7.88
C ARG A 103 -0.83 -8.30 6.86
N ARG A 104 0.44 -8.14 6.49
CA ARG A 104 1.08 -8.98 5.48
C ARG A 104 1.14 -10.45 5.90
N ARG A 105 1.27 -10.73 7.20
CA ARG A 105 1.23 -12.08 7.76
C ARG A 105 -0.15 -12.72 7.56
N VAL A 106 -1.22 -11.97 7.83
CA VAL A 106 -2.60 -12.43 7.58
C VAL A 106 -2.84 -12.66 6.09
N GLU A 107 -2.47 -11.71 5.24
CA GLU A 107 -2.66 -11.83 3.77
C GLU A 107 -1.96 -13.07 3.19
N TRP A 108 -0.73 -13.36 3.63
CA TRP A 108 -0.03 -14.57 3.21
C TRP A 108 -0.63 -15.85 3.77
N ASP A 109 -1.14 -15.83 5.00
CA ASP A 109 -1.82 -16.98 5.60
C ASP A 109 -3.12 -17.31 4.85
N GLU A 110 -3.92 -16.30 4.55
CA GLU A 110 -5.13 -16.43 3.73
C GLU A 110 -4.80 -16.95 2.32
N ALA A 111 -3.78 -16.37 1.67
CA ALA A 111 -3.34 -16.82 0.35
C ALA A 111 -2.86 -18.28 0.37
N ALA A 112 -2.13 -18.69 1.41
CA ALA A 112 -1.67 -20.07 1.57
C ALA A 112 -2.85 -21.05 1.73
N HIS A 113 -3.85 -20.70 2.54
CA HIS A 113 -5.05 -21.52 2.74
C HIS A 113 -5.92 -21.61 1.49
N ALA A 114 -5.99 -20.54 0.69
CA ALA A 114 -6.78 -20.48 -0.53
C ALA A 114 -6.10 -21.16 -1.73
N THR A 115 -4.78 -21.35 -1.70
CA THR A 115 -4.00 -21.92 -2.81
C THR A 115 -4.12 -23.44 -2.83
N PRO A 116 -4.68 -24.06 -3.90
CA PRO A 116 -4.70 -25.51 -4.03
C PRO A 116 -3.28 -26.10 -4.00
N HIS A 117 -3.13 -27.28 -3.38
CA HIS A 117 -1.83 -27.94 -3.28
C HIS A 117 -1.15 -28.10 -4.65
N GLY A 118 0.15 -27.79 -4.71
CA GLY A 118 0.95 -27.88 -5.92
C GLY A 118 0.92 -26.62 -6.81
N GLN A 119 0.11 -25.62 -6.47
CA GLN A 119 0.16 -24.30 -7.09
C GLN A 119 1.07 -23.34 -6.29
N PRO A 120 1.76 -22.40 -6.95
CA PRO A 120 2.49 -21.34 -6.24
C PRO A 120 1.53 -20.50 -5.39
N ILE A 121 1.89 -20.24 -4.12
CA ILE A 121 1.18 -19.25 -3.31
C ILE A 121 1.55 -17.89 -3.88
N VAL A 122 0.58 -17.25 -4.51
CA VAL A 122 0.73 -15.89 -5.01
C VAL A 122 -0.05 -15.01 -4.06
N LEU A 123 0.56 -13.95 -3.55
CA LEU A 123 -0.22 -12.76 -3.25
C LEU A 123 -0.73 -12.25 -4.58
N GLU A 124 -1.86 -12.79 -5.04
CA GLU A 124 -2.66 -12.13 -6.08
C GLU A 124 -2.80 -10.66 -5.65
N ARG A 125 -2.90 -9.72 -6.61
CA ARG A 125 -3.21 -8.32 -6.29
C ARG A 125 -4.61 -8.15 -5.64
N THR A 126 -5.22 -9.22 -5.15
CA THR A 126 -6.16 -9.19 -4.04
C THR A 126 -5.43 -8.71 -2.80
N HIS A 127 -5.46 -7.42 -2.56
CA HIS A 127 -5.81 -6.80 -1.29
C HIS A 127 -5.75 -5.30 -1.53
N GLY A 128 -6.81 -4.58 -1.12
CA GLY A 128 -6.97 -3.15 -1.39
C GLY A 128 -5.71 -2.34 -1.09
N LEU A 129 -5.62 -1.18 -1.75
CA LEU A 129 -4.61 -0.13 -1.58
C LEU A 129 -3.78 -0.27 -0.27
N PRO A 130 -2.43 -0.21 -0.34
CA PRO A 130 -1.58 -0.27 0.85
C PRO A 130 -2.13 0.66 1.94
N ALA A 131 -2.06 0.27 3.22
CA ALA A 131 -2.63 1.06 4.30
C ALA A 131 -2.14 2.52 4.26
N ALA A 132 -0.85 2.74 4.00
CA ALA A 132 -0.28 4.06 3.78
C ALA A 132 -0.94 4.84 2.63
N THR A 133 -1.31 4.16 1.54
CA THR A 133 -2.04 4.78 0.42
C THR A 133 -3.48 5.09 0.79
N LEU A 134 -4.16 4.21 1.54
CA LEU A 134 -5.50 4.49 2.10
C LEU A 134 -5.48 5.66 3.07
N ASP A 135 -4.42 5.80 3.87
CA ASP A 135 -4.25 6.92 4.80
C ASP A 135 -4.06 8.24 4.05
N VAL A 136 -3.33 8.23 2.92
CA VAL A 136 -3.24 9.39 2.03
C VAL A 136 -4.62 9.77 1.47
N TYR A 137 -5.38 8.80 0.95
CA TYR A 137 -6.76 9.08 0.49
C TYR A 137 -7.61 9.67 1.62
N ARG A 138 -7.59 9.06 2.82
CA ARG A 138 -8.39 9.53 3.98
C ARG A 138 -7.97 10.91 4.50
N ALA A 139 -6.69 11.25 4.39
CA ALA A 139 -6.17 12.56 4.80
C ALA A 139 -6.46 13.66 3.76
N ALA A 140 -6.67 13.29 2.50
CA ALA A 140 -6.92 14.22 1.41
C ALA A 140 -8.17 15.08 1.61
N ILE A 141 -8.14 16.28 1.03
CA ILE A 141 -9.28 17.17 0.96
C ILE A 141 -9.85 17.10 -0.45
N TYR A 142 -11.10 16.68 -0.57
CA TYR A 142 -11.80 16.59 -1.85
C TYR A 142 -12.62 17.85 -2.06
N ARG A 143 -12.08 18.78 -2.86
CA ARG A 143 -12.71 20.08 -3.11
C ARG A 143 -13.61 20.02 -4.33
N ILE A 144 -14.84 20.48 -4.20
CA ILE A 144 -15.82 20.62 -5.27
C ILE A 144 -15.98 22.11 -5.58
N ASP A 145 -15.88 22.45 -6.87
CA ASP A 145 -16.09 23.80 -7.38
C ASP A 145 -17.59 24.10 -7.51
N ALA A 146 -18.26 24.12 -6.36
CA ALA A 146 -19.62 24.58 -6.17
C ALA A 146 -19.63 26.05 -5.69
N GLN A 147 -20.83 26.65 -5.62
CA GLN A 147 -21.04 27.96 -5.03
C GLN A 147 -22.02 27.86 -3.86
N PRO A 148 -21.57 27.99 -2.59
CA PRO A 148 -20.18 28.14 -2.15
C PRO A 148 -19.33 26.88 -2.40
N CYS A 149 -18.01 27.02 -2.37
CA CYS A 149 -17.08 25.90 -2.54
C CYS A 149 -17.25 24.89 -1.38
N ILE A 150 -17.14 23.60 -1.68
CA ILE A 150 -17.37 22.51 -0.72
C ILE A 150 -16.08 21.69 -0.60
N GLU A 151 -15.64 21.45 0.62
CA GLU A 151 -14.46 20.62 0.93
C GLU A 151 -14.88 19.40 1.75
N MET A 152 -14.68 18.22 1.19
CA MET A 152 -15.05 16.95 1.81
C MET A 152 -13.83 16.22 2.37
N LYS A 153 -14.04 15.49 3.47
CA LYS A 153 -13.08 14.53 4.03
C LYS A 153 -13.77 13.20 4.21
N ILE A 154 -13.05 12.11 3.93
CA ILE A 154 -13.60 10.76 4.06
C ILE A 154 -13.97 10.49 5.52
N GLY A 155 -15.16 9.92 5.73
CA GLY A 155 -15.69 9.56 7.04
C GLY A 155 -16.18 10.74 7.88
N VAL A 156 -16.17 11.97 7.34
CA VAL A 156 -16.67 13.16 8.04
C VAL A 156 -17.94 13.64 7.37
N GLU A 157 -19.05 13.68 8.13
CA GLU A 157 -20.31 14.25 7.66
C GLU A 157 -20.10 15.68 7.13
N ASN A 158 -20.56 15.93 5.92
CA ASN A 158 -20.49 17.23 5.28
C ASN A 158 -21.91 17.71 4.93
N ARG A 159 -22.34 18.78 5.59
CA ARG A 159 -23.70 19.32 5.42
C ARG A 159 -23.87 20.09 4.11
N ASP A 160 -22.79 20.63 3.57
CA ASP A 160 -22.82 21.39 2.32
C ASP A 160 -23.01 20.45 1.12
N VAL A 161 -22.36 19.28 1.11
CA VAL A 161 -22.61 18.26 0.08
C VAL A 161 -24.02 17.69 0.21
N LEU A 162 -24.53 17.50 1.42
CA LEU A 162 -25.92 17.06 1.61
C LEU A 162 -26.91 18.06 1.02
N ALA A 163 -26.74 19.36 1.34
CA ALA A 163 -27.55 20.43 0.77
C ALA A 163 -27.42 20.50 -0.76
N LEU A 164 -26.24 20.22 -1.31
CA LEU A 164 -26.01 20.16 -2.74
C LEU A 164 -26.80 19.02 -3.40
N LEU A 165 -26.78 17.81 -2.82
CA LEU A 165 -27.55 16.66 -3.31
C LEU A 165 -29.05 16.95 -3.28
N GLU A 166 -29.56 17.49 -2.16
CA GLU A 166 -30.97 17.88 -1.99
C GLU A 166 -31.40 18.93 -3.01
N THR A 167 -30.58 19.97 -3.22
CA THR A 167 -30.86 21.05 -4.19
C THR A 167 -30.97 20.51 -5.62
N HIS A 168 -30.22 19.46 -5.96
CA HIS A 168 -30.26 18.82 -7.26
C HIS A 168 -31.26 17.65 -7.36
N GLY A 169 -31.94 17.31 -6.25
CA GLY A 169 -32.91 16.22 -6.20
C GLY A 169 -32.30 14.83 -6.46
N VAL A 170 -31.03 14.64 -6.11
CA VAL A 170 -30.31 13.36 -6.27
C VAL A 170 -30.02 12.73 -4.91
N GLU A 171 -29.91 11.40 -4.86
CA GLU A 171 -29.69 10.66 -3.60
C GLU A 171 -28.21 10.37 -3.33
N SER A 172 -27.37 10.44 -4.35
CA SER A 172 -25.96 10.10 -4.28
C SER A 172 -25.12 10.83 -5.32
N ALA A 173 -23.81 10.77 -5.16
CA ALA A 173 -22.83 11.27 -6.13
C ALA A 173 -21.49 10.53 -5.99
N VAL A 174 -20.68 10.57 -7.04
CA VAL A 174 -19.31 10.04 -7.03
C VAL A 174 -18.31 11.14 -7.38
N PHE A 175 -17.23 11.22 -6.61
CA PHE A 175 -16.04 12.00 -6.90
C PHE A 175 -14.99 11.07 -7.54
N VAL A 176 -14.63 11.35 -8.80
CA VAL A 176 -13.75 10.49 -9.60
C VAL A 176 -12.75 11.33 -10.40
N THR A 177 -11.51 10.86 -10.46
CA THR A 177 -10.48 11.35 -11.38
C THR A 177 -10.13 10.27 -12.40
N THR A 178 -9.46 10.67 -13.48
CA THR A 178 -8.88 9.75 -14.47
C THR A 178 -7.36 9.78 -14.50
N PHE A 179 -6.77 10.62 -13.64
CA PHE A 179 -5.34 10.83 -13.60
C PHE A 179 -4.66 9.57 -13.08
N ASN A 180 -3.44 9.37 -13.56
CA ASN A 180 -2.50 8.38 -13.04
C ASN A 180 -3.13 7.00 -12.76
N PRO A 181 -3.64 6.29 -13.79
CA PRO A 181 -4.35 5.01 -13.62
C PRO A 181 -3.53 4.00 -12.81
N PHE A 182 -4.16 3.40 -11.81
CA PHE A 182 -3.57 2.53 -10.80
C PHE A 182 -2.31 3.12 -10.13
N GLY A 183 -2.18 4.46 -10.08
CA GLY A 183 -1.02 5.19 -9.57
C GLY A 183 0.14 5.33 -10.55
N ARG A 184 -0.01 4.93 -11.82
CA ARG A 184 1.03 5.10 -12.85
C ARG A 184 1.06 6.55 -13.31
N VAL A 185 2.14 7.26 -12.99
CA VAL A 185 2.37 8.65 -13.42
C VAL A 185 2.35 8.75 -14.95
N LEU A 186 1.45 9.57 -15.48
CA LEU A 186 1.34 9.90 -16.89
C LEU A 186 1.78 11.36 -17.14
N THR A 187 1.97 11.71 -18.42
CA THR A 187 2.23 13.11 -18.79
C THR A 187 0.98 13.98 -18.58
N PRO A 188 1.14 15.31 -18.37
CA PRO A 188 0.00 16.22 -18.27
C PRO A 188 -0.97 16.13 -19.45
N GLU A 189 -0.45 15.95 -20.67
CA GLU A 189 -1.25 15.81 -21.89
C GLU A 189 -2.07 14.52 -21.92
N GLU A 190 -1.48 13.40 -21.47
CA GLU A 190 -2.18 12.11 -21.36
C GLU A 190 -3.28 12.18 -20.30
N ASN A 191 -2.98 12.75 -19.12
CA ASN A 191 -3.97 12.95 -18.06
C ASN A 191 -5.11 13.89 -18.51
N ALA A 192 -4.79 14.98 -19.23
CA ALA A 192 -5.80 15.87 -19.80
C ALA A 192 -6.64 15.19 -20.89
N ALA A 193 -6.08 14.25 -21.66
CA ALA A 193 -6.84 13.47 -22.63
C ALA A 193 -7.82 12.52 -21.94
N ARG A 194 -7.38 11.79 -20.90
CA ARG A 194 -8.26 10.91 -20.11
C ARG A 194 -9.38 11.70 -19.43
N GLN A 195 -9.09 12.89 -18.90
CA GLN A 195 -10.10 13.73 -18.27
C GLN A 195 -11.18 14.19 -19.25
N ARG A 196 -10.81 14.52 -20.50
CA ARG A 196 -11.79 14.85 -21.55
C ARG A 196 -12.70 13.67 -21.87
N VAL A 197 -12.17 12.43 -21.84
CA VAL A 197 -12.98 11.22 -22.05
C VAL A 197 -14.00 11.04 -20.91
N LEU A 198 -13.60 11.23 -19.65
CA LEU A 198 -14.55 11.18 -18.53
C LEU A 198 -15.64 12.25 -18.63
N ILE A 199 -15.29 13.49 -18.98
CA ILE A 199 -16.28 14.56 -19.17
C ILE A 199 -17.29 14.19 -20.27
N ALA A 200 -16.81 13.69 -21.41
CA ALA A 200 -17.67 13.24 -22.50
C ALA A 200 -18.56 12.07 -22.06
N ARG A 201 -18.00 11.10 -21.34
CA ARG A 201 -18.70 9.92 -20.82
C ARG A 201 -19.86 10.29 -19.90
N VAL A 202 -19.62 11.21 -18.97
CA VAL A 202 -20.65 11.71 -18.05
C VAL A 202 -21.73 12.50 -18.80
N ALA A 203 -21.34 13.31 -19.78
CA ALA A 203 -22.29 14.06 -20.61
C ALA A 203 -23.18 13.15 -21.47
N GLU A 204 -22.64 12.07 -22.03
CA GLU A 204 -23.39 11.06 -22.79
C GLU A 204 -24.46 10.36 -21.93
N MET A 205 -24.19 10.18 -20.64
CA MET A 205 -25.16 9.64 -19.67
C MET A 205 -26.23 10.66 -19.25
N GLY A 206 -26.13 11.92 -19.69
CA GLY A 206 -27.03 12.99 -19.29
C GLY A 206 -26.88 13.41 -17.82
N LEU A 207 -25.77 13.01 -17.17
CA LEU A 207 -25.51 13.32 -15.77
C LEU A 207 -24.85 14.69 -15.63
N ARG A 208 -25.16 15.35 -14.51
CA ARG A 208 -24.53 16.63 -14.17
C ARG A 208 -23.26 16.35 -13.37
N ALA A 209 -22.16 16.99 -13.75
CA ALA A 209 -20.92 16.98 -12.98
C ALA A 209 -20.46 18.39 -12.64
N LEU A 210 -19.86 18.51 -11.46
CA LEU A 210 -19.13 19.70 -11.03
C LEU A 210 -17.63 19.40 -11.09
N PRO A 211 -16.79 20.36 -11.51
CA PRO A 211 -15.34 20.24 -11.38
C PRO A 211 -14.93 20.13 -9.90
N GLY A 212 -13.79 19.50 -9.67
CA GLY A 212 -13.17 19.45 -8.36
C GLY A 212 -11.73 19.02 -8.45
N GLU A 213 -11.06 18.98 -7.30
CA GLU A 213 -9.70 18.49 -7.17
C GLU A 213 -9.49 17.75 -5.85
N GLY A 214 -8.69 16.68 -5.90
CA GLY A 214 -8.14 16.05 -4.70
C GLY A 214 -6.90 16.81 -4.27
N ILE A 215 -6.91 17.37 -3.07
CA ILE A 215 -5.81 18.15 -2.50
C ILE A 215 -5.11 17.33 -1.45
N ASP A 216 -3.80 17.20 -1.57
CA ASP A 216 -2.98 16.69 -0.50
C ASP A 216 -2.63 17.78 0.53
N PRO A 217 -3.05 17.68 1.79
CA PRO A 217 -2.54 18.58 2.82
C PRO A 217 -1.02 18.43 3.07
N LEU A 218 -0.42 17.30 2.66
CA LEU A 218 1.01 17.02 2.83
C LEU A 218 1.86 17.35 1.58
N ASP A 219 1.24 17.80 0.48
CA ASP A 219 1.89 18.16 -0.79
C ASP A 219 2.77 17.03 -1.40
N VAL A 220 2.45 15.77 -1.10
CA VAL A 220 3.12 14.56 -1.59
C VAL A 220 2.62 14.17 -3.00
N TRP A 221 1.40 14.56 -3.39
CA TRP A 221 0.83 14.33 -4.71
C TRP A 221 0.20 15.61 -5.27
N SER A 222 0.36 15.81 -6.59
CA SER A 222 -0.16 16.98 -7.31
C SER A 222 -1.68 16.96 -7.34
N ALA A 223 -2.32 18.12 -7.18
CA ALA A 223 -3.77 18.25 -7.28
C ALA A 223 -4.29 17.65 -8.61
N GLU A 224 -5.16 16.65 -8.50
CA GLU A 224 -5.68 15.91 -9.66
C GLU A 224 -7.06 16.45 -10.04
N ALA A 225 -7.19 16.90 -11.29
CA ALA A 225 -8.48 17.32 -11.83
C ALA A 225 -9.49 16.17 -11.73
N SER A 226 -10.63 16.45 -11.13
CA SER A 226 -11.64 15.47 -10.76
C SER A 226 -13.04 15.96 -11.12
N LEU A 227 -14.00 15.06 -11.16
CA LEU A 227 -15.41 15.38 -11.32
C LEU A 227 -16.22 14.85 -10.14
N PHE A 228 -17.12 15.68 -9.65
CA PHE A 228 -18.19 15.29 -8.74
C PHE A 228 -19.48 15.08 -9.55
N VAL A 229 -19.78 13.83 -9.86
CA VAL A 229 -20.90 13.42 -10.72
C VAL A 229 -22.14 13.18 -9.86
N LEU A 230 -23.12 14.07 -10.00
CA LEU A 230 -24.39 14.05 -9.26
C LEU A 230 -25.32 12.97 -9.82
N GLY A 231 -25.99 12.24 -8.94
CA GLY A 231 -26.93 11.18 -9.30
C GLY A 231 -26.25 9.87 -9.73
N ALA A 232 -24.94 9.74 -9.56
CA ALA A 232 -24.25 8.49 -9.81
C ALA A 232 -24.63 7.44 -8.76
N THR A 233 -25.03 6.25 -9.21
CA THR A 233 -25.29 5.09 -8.33
C THR A 233 -23.97 4.41 -7.93
N GLU A 234 -24.03 3.49 -6.98
CA GLU A 234 -22.87 2.65 -6.63
C GLU A 234 -22.34 1.88 -7.83
N GLU A 235 -23.22 1.31 -8.65
CA GLU A 235 -22.83 0.54 -9.84
C GLU A 235 -22.12 1.43 -10.86
N LEU A 236 -22.57 2.69 -11.00
CA LEU A 236 -21.89 3.64 -11.87
C LEU A 236 -20.55 4.09 -11.29
N ALA A 237 -20.47 4.29 -9.98
CA ALA A 237 -19.21 4.58 -9.31
C ALA A 237 -18.18 3.47 -9.55
N ASP A 238 -18.60 2.21 -9.40
CA ASP A 238 -17.75 1.03 -9.61
C ASP A 238 -17.38 0.85 -11.10
N ALA A 239 -18.32 1.15 -12.02
CA ALA A 239 -18.07 1.13 -13.45
C ALA A 239 -17.06 2.20 -13.88
N LEU A 240 -17.22 3.46 -13.44
CA LEU A 240 -16.28 4.54 -13.73
C LEU A 240 -14.90 4.27 -13.11
N MET A 241 -14.87 3.76 -11.88
CA MET A 241 -13.64 3.36 -11.19
C MET A 241 -12.88 2.29 -12.00
N SER A 242 -13.60 1.30 -12.53
CA SER A 242 -13.01 0.23 -13.34
C SER A 242 -12.59 0.70 -14.73
N GLU A 243 -13.46 1.44 -15.41
CA GLU A 243 -13.26 1.97 -16.78
C GLU A 243 -12.03 2.89 -16.84
N PHE A 244 -11.85 3.75 -15.83
CA PHE A 244 -10.73 4.69 -15.76
C PHE A 244 -9.55 4.18 -14.93
N GLU A 245 -9.55 2.89 -14.59
CA GLU A 245 -8.43 2.20 -13.92
C GLU A 245 -8.03 2.89 -12.62
N GLN A 246 -9.01 3.35 -11.85
CA GLN A 246 -8.79 4.01 -10.58
C GLN A 246 -8.69 2.99 -9.47
N ASN A 247 -7.78 3.26 -8.52
CA ASN A 247 -7.64 2.44 -7.33
C ASN A 247 -8.83 2.62 -6.37
N ALA A 248 -9.39 3.83 -6.35
CA ALA A 248 -10.50 4.19 -5.49
C ALA A 248 -11.28 5.39 -6.06
N VAL A 249 -12.53 5.52 -5.62
CA VAL A 249 -13.38 6.70 -5.83
C VAL A 249 -14.02 7.11 -4.51
N VAL A 250 -14.43 8.36 -4.35
CA VAL A 250 -15.18 8.79 -3.17
C VAL A 250 -16.65 8.85 -3.51
N PHE A 251 -17.46 8.11 -2.78
CA PHE A 251 -18.89 8.05 -2.95
C PHE A 251 -19.59 8.78 -1.81
N VAL A 252 -20.67 9.49 -2.10
CA VAL A 252 -21.46 10.20 -1.09
C VAL A 252 -22.91 9.83 -1.29
N GLU A 253 -23.56 9.34 -0.24
CA GLU A 253 -24.99 9.07 -0.21
C GLU A 253 -25.75 10.17 0.54
N ARG A 254 -27.06 9.97 0.71
CA ARG A 254 -27.98 10.84 1.47
C ARG A 254 -27.58 11.08 2.92
N GLY A 255 -26.66 10.29 3.48
CA GLY A 255 -26.07 10.56 4.79
C GLY A 255 -25.10 11.74 4.81
N GLY A 256 -24.66 12.23 3.65
CA GLY A 256 -23.69 13.32 3.55
C GLY A 256 -22.28 12.95 4.04
N VAL A 257 -22.02 11.66 4.28
CA VAL A 257 -20.71 11.16 4.69
C VAL A 257 -19.98 10.65 3.45
N PRO A 258 -18.84 11.24 3.06
CA PRO A 258 -18.03 10.73 1.96
C PRO A 258 -17.33 9.44 2.36
N GLU A 259 -17.50 8.40 1.55
CA GLU A 259 -16.96 7.07 1.77
C GLU A 259 -16.00 6.70 0.65
N LEU A 260 -14.88 6.08 1.02
CA LEU A 260 -13.90 5.62 0.05
C LEU A 260 -14.31 4.23 -0.46
N ARG A 261 -14.63 4.14 -1.75
CA ARG A 261 -14.80 2.86 -2.45
C ARG A 261 -13.50 2.47 -3.10
N VAL A 262 -13.04 1.25 -2.86
CA VAL A 262 -11.77 0.72 -3.39
C VAL A 262 -12.08 -0.27 -4.49
N ASN A 263 -11.28 -0.26 -5.55
CA ASN A 263 -11.42 -1.22 -6.64
C ASN A 263 -11.02 -2.62 -6.16
N VAL A 264 -12.00 -3.51 -6.02
CA VAL A 264 -11.81 -4.92 -5.61
C VAL A 264 -11.81 -5.87 -6.83
N ALA A 265 -12.05 -5.36 -8.03
CA ALA A 265 -12.31 -6.17 -9.21
C ALA A 265 -11.02 -6.46 -10.02
N SER A 266 -10.54 -7.69 -9.91
CA SER A 266 -10.19 -8.47 -11.10
C SER A 266 -10.79 -9.87 -10.99
N ARG A 267 -12.07 -10.01 -11.35
CA ARG A 267 -12.64 -11.28 -11.78
C ARG A 267 -13.31 -11.11 -13.14
N SER A 268 -12.98 -12.05 -14.01
CA SER A 268 -13.62 -12.35 -15.29
C SER A 268 -13.38 -11.39 -16.45
N LEU A 269 -12.24 -11.58 -17.13
CA LEU A 269 -12.25 -11.64 -18.60
C LEU A 269 -11.33 -12.79 -19.05
N SER A 270 -11.92 -13.98 -19.10
CA SER A 270 -11.48 -15.09 -19.93
C SER A 270 -12.73 -15.79 -20.43
N GLU A 271 -13.21 -15.36 -21.59
CA GLU A 271 -13.83 -16.27 -22.57
C GLU A 271 -12.73 -16.84 -23.46
#